data_AF-A0A7J6BP91-F1
#
_entry.id   AF-A0A7J6BP91-F1
#
_cell.length_a   1.000
_cell.length_b   1.000
_cell.length_c   1.000
_cell.angle_alpha   90.00
_cell.angle_beta   90.00
_cell.angle_gamma   90.00
#
_symmetry.space_group_name_H-M   'P 1'
#
loop_
_entity.id
_entity.type
_entity.pdbx_description
1 polymer ?
#
loop_
_entity_poly.entity_id
_entity_poly.type
_entity_poly.pdbx_seq_one_letter_code
_entity_poly.pdbx_strand_id
1 'polypeptide(L)'
;MEDEMVDLNSGSNSSKKWKVVDTRKRKKSWVQISETDSEKGNHQAKRRKEEYKCSSLQADVPLAVVEEILLNLPAHQVVRVCRLVCHEWKELVDSAAHWRVRCRREGIQPRDASRPPDDWRLFYFLTKKRRNLLKNPRAEDKLQGWKIVENGGDRWVAEENRKPFPDETVTKCFVTSYWLCLKQQLINLKKEGYSDAFMDQLQPHIKITDWYAPRFDCGCHYEIGVELLDQRKKPICTFQPEKVFFEQWNDELWCQMTHVFKNYGPGVRFIRFTHGGKDTQFWAGWSRRAKVT
;
A
#
# COMPACT_ATOMS: atom_id res chain seq x y z
N MET A 1 -45.88 -33.27 40.18
CA MET A 1 -44.79 -34.22 39.87
C MET A 1 -43.55 -33.37 39.62
N GLU A 2 -42.55 -33.24 40.48
CA GLU A 2 -42.18 -33.84 41.76
C GLU A 2 -41.30 -32.78 42.47
N ASP A 3 -41.62 -32.50 43.74
CA ASP A 3 -40.81 -32.21 44.95
C ASP A 3 -39.57 -31.29 44.85
N GLU A 4 -39.54 -30.07 45.45
CA GLU A 4 -39.35 -29.69 46.88
C GLU A 4 -37.99 -30.14 47.48
N MET A 5 -37.13 -29.35 48.15
CA MET A 5 -37.35 -28.36 49.22
C MET A 5 -36.06 -27.54 49.57
N VAL A 6 -36.23 -26.24 49.82
CA VAL A 6 -35.61 -25.24 50.77
C VAL A 6 -34.10 -24.99 51.03
N ASP A 7 -33.80 -23.69 51.11
CA ASP A 7 -32.63 -22.96 51.66
C ASP A 7 -32.41 -23.11 53.18
N LEU A 8 -31.18 -22.84 53.67
CA LEU A 8 -30.93 -22.03 54.89
C LEU A 8 -29.49 -21.46 54.97
N ASN A 9 -29.43 -20.19 55.37
CA ASN A 9 -28.28 -19.31 55.70
C ASN A 9 -27.20 -19.91 56.63
N SER A 10 -25.94 -19.44 56.49
CA SER A 10 -25.26 -18.57 57.48
C SER A 10 -23.72 -18.62 57.42
N GLY A 11 -23.09 -17.45 57.54
CA GLY A 11 -22.00 -17.24 58.51
C GLY A 11 -20.55 -17.59 58.15
N SER A 12 -19.78 -16.52 57.94
CA SER A 12 -18.47 -16.28 58.58
C SER A 12 -17.17 -16.96 58.06
N ASN A 13 -16.24 -16.07 57.69
CA ASN A 13 -14.80 -16.07 58.04
C ASN A 13 -13.94 -17.29 57.68
N SER A 14 -12.97 -17.12 56.77
CA SER A 14 -11.52 -17.27 57.09
C SER A 14 -10.63 -17.14 55.83
N SER A 15 -9.56 -16.36 55.99
CA SER A 15 -8.47 -16.11 55.05
C SER A 15 -7.59 -17.33 54.78
N LYS A 16 -7.10 -17.55 53.53
CA LYS A 16 -5.71 -17.99 53.19
C LYS A 16 -5.38 -17.55 51.74
N LYS A 17 -4.60 -16.47 51.51
CA LYS A 17 -3.13 -16.37 51.39
C LYS A 17 -2.50 -17.33 50.36
N TRP A 18 -1.92 -16.76 49.30
CA TRP A 18 -0.68 -17.25 48.70
C TRP A 18 0.36 -16.14 48.64
N LYS A 19 1.59 -16.54 49.01
CA LYS A 19 2.77 -15.74 49.29
C LYS A 19 3.51 -15.40 47.99
N VAL A 20 3.94 -14.15 47.84
CA VAL A 20 5.18 -13.84 47.13
C VAL A 20 6.26 -13.69 48.21
N VAL A 21 7.29 -14.52 48.10
CA VAL A 21 8.46 -14.48 48.98
C VAL A 21 9.45 -13.47 48.42
N ASP A 22 9.69 -12.45 49.23
CA ASP A 22 10.76 -11.45 49.15
C ASP A 22 12.12 -12.10 49.46
N THR A 23 13.18 -11.66 48.77
CA THR A 23 14.56 -11.87 49.22
C THR A 23 15.37 -10.56 49.21
N ARG A 24 15.54 -10.05 50.44
CA ARG A 24 16.71 -9.37 51.03
C ARG A 24 16.90 -7.88 50.69
N LYS A 25 16.52 -6.96 51.60
CA LYS A 25 17.21 -6.47 52.82
C LYS A 25 18.58 -5.79 52.60
N ARG A 26 18.65 -4.47 52.87
CA ARG A 26 19.31 -3.85 54.06
C ARG A 26 19.19 -2.31 54.01
N LYS A 27 18.33 -1.74 54.88
CA LYS A 27 18.64 -0.99 56.11
C LYS A 27 19.22 0.42 55.89
N LYS A 28 18.34 1.42 56.06
CA LYS A 28 18.67 2.80 56.46
C LYS A 28 18.94 2.82 57.97
N SER A 29 20.02 3.50 58.37
CA SER A 29 20.34 3.85 59.75
C SER A 29 20.16 5.36 59.89
N TRP A 30 19.39 5.77 60.88
CA TRP A 30 19.23 7.15 61.30
C TRP A 30 20.35 7.52 62.28
N VAL A 31 20.88 8.72 62.16
CA VAL A 31 21.57 9.43 63.24
C VAL A 31 20.99 10.84 63.28
N GLN A 32 20.34 11.17 64.40
CA GLN A 32 20.03 12.55 64.76
C GLN A 32 21.24 13.13 65.49
N ILE A 33 21.63 14.36 65.13
CA ILE A 33 22.44 15.23 65.98
C ILE A 33 21.80 16.62 65.99
N SER A 34 21.68 17.14 67.20
CA SER A 34 21.05 18.37 67.66
C SER A 34 21.78 19.65 67.24
N GLU A 35 21.03 20.76 67.19
CA GLU A 35 21.52 22.14 67.09
C GLU A 35 22.34 22.56 68.32
N THR A 36 23.35 23.41 68.11
CA THR A 36 23.70 24.57 68.94
C THR A 36 24.70 25.49 68.22
N ASP A 37 24.54 26.79 68.48
CA ASP A 37 25.16 27.96 67.85
C ASP A 37 26.70 28.06 67.93
N SER A 38 27.32 28.67 66.91
CA SER A 38 28.09 29.94 67.06
C SER A 38 28.90 30.35 65.82
N GLU A 39 28.70 31.62 65.47
CA GLU A 39 29.65 32.61 64.92
C GLU A 39 30.20 32.57 63.47
N LYS A 40 29.73 33.62 62.74
CA LYS A 40 30.49 34.63 61.96
C LYS A 40 31.17 34.21 60.64
N GLY A 41 30.72 34.84 59.56
CA GLY A 41 31.47 34.92 58.30
C GLY A 41 30.65 35.42 57.11
N ASN A 42 30.30 36.70 57.11
CA ASN A 42 29.67 37.40 56.01
C ASN A 42 30.65 37.52 54.82
N HIS A 43 30.39 36.91 53.66
CA HIS A 43 30.89 37.41 52.36
C HIS A 43 29.96 36.98 51.20
N GLN A 44 29.21 37.95 50.70
CA GLN A 44 28.53 37.90 49.40
C GLN A 44 29.54 37.74 48.26
N ALA A 45 29.51 36.60 47.58
CA ALA A 45 30.17 36.42 46.28
C ALA A 45 29.11 36.29 45.18
N LYS A 46 28.86 37.43 44.52
CA LYS A 46 27.98 37.62 43.37
C LYS A 46 28.54 36.83 42.18
N ARG A 47 28.03 35.61 41.94
CA ARG A 47 28.31 34.85 40.71
C ARG A 47 27.67 35.55 39.51
N ARG A 48 28.47 36.28 38.73
CA ARG A 48 28.12 36.71 37.37
C ARG A 48 27.85 35.45 36.54
N LYS A 49 26.62 35.29 36.04
CA LYS A 49 26.35 34.45 34.88
C LYS A 49 26.87 35.24 33.67
N GLU A 50 28.00 34.82 33.12
CA GLU A 50 28.40 35.21 31.78
C GLU A 50 27.46 34.52 30.79
N GLU A 51 26.47 35.28 30.34
CA GLU A 51 25.63 34.93 29.20
C GLU A 51 26.49 35.13 27.95
N TYR A 52 27.09 34.05 27.45
CA TYR A 52 27.68 34.04 26.12
C TYR A 52 26.55 34.17 25.10
N LYS A 53 26.15 35.41 24.83
CA LYS A 53 25.31 35.76 23.68
C LYS A 53 26.16 35.51 22.43
N CYS A 54 26.06 34.31 21.87
CA CYS A 54 26.49 34.06 20.50
C CYS A 54 25.57 34.86 19.58
N SER A 55 25.89 36.15 19.42
CA SER A 55 25.34 37.01 18.38
C SER A 55 25.97 36.59 17.06
N SER A 56 25.65 35.39 16.58
CA SER A 56 25.88 35.07 15.18
C SER A 56 24.80 35.80 14.40
N LEU A 57 25.22 36.79 13.62
CA LEU A 57 24.46 37.33 12.50
C LEU A 57 24.16 36.14 11.54
N GLN A 58 23.08 35.41 11.79
CA GLN A 58 22.47 34.58 10.76
C GLN A 58 21.85 35.59 9.80
N ALA A 59 22.50 35.81 8.67
CA ALA A 59 21.82 36.43 7.54
C ALA A 59 20.63 35.52 7.24
N ASP A 60 19.42 35.97 7.58
CA ASP A 60 18.19 35.22 7.32
C ASP A 60 18.07 35.02 5.81
N VAL A 61 18.33 33.78 5.36
CA VAL A 61 18.18 33.41 3.96
C VAL A 61 16.69 33.52 3.63
N PRO A 62 16.29 34.29 2.59
CA PRO A 62 14.89 34.43 2.24
C PRO A 62 14.23 33.08 1.97
N LEU A 63 12.99 32.90 2.42
CA LEU A 63 12.28 31.62 2.31
C LEU A 63 12.12 31.16 0.85
N ALA A 64 12.06 32.08 -0.11
CA ALA A 64 12.05 31.78 -1.54
C ALA A 64 13.34 31.09 -2.01
N VAL A 65 14.50 31.48 -1.46
CA VAL A 65 15.80 30.84 -1.76
C VAL A 65 15.84 29.44 -1.12
N VAL A 66 15.31 29.30 0.10
CA VAL A 66 15.16 27.98 0.74
C VAL A 66 14.26 27.08 -0.10
N GLU A 67 13.12 27.58 -0.59
CA GLU A 67 12.22 26.83 -1.45
C GLU A 67 12.94 26.34 -2.71
N GLU A 68 13.72 27.21 -3.35
CA GLU A 68 14.52 26.88 -4.52
C GLU A 68 15.51 25.74 -4.22
N ILE A 69 16.23 25.82 -3.09
CA ILE A 69 17.13 24.76 -2.64
C ILE A 69 16.35 23.45 -2.46
N LEU A 70 15.22 23.49 -1.75
CA LEU A 70 14.41 22.29 -1.50
C LEU A 70 13.88 21.68 -2.80
N LEU A 71 13.49 22.48 -3.78
CA LEU A 71 13.02 22.01 -5.09
C LEU A 71 14.09 21.23 -5.88
N ASN A 72 15.38 21.51 -5.63
CA ASN A 72 16.50 20.80 -6.22
C ASN A 72 16.92 19.54 -5.44
N LEU A 73 16.37 19.33 -4.24
CA LEU A 73 16.63 18.12 -3.44
C LEU A 73 15.66 16.98 -3.75
N PRO A 74 16.07 15.71 -3.57
CA PRO A 74 15.18 14.56 -3.70
C PRO A 74 13.96 14.69 -2.78
N ALA A 75 12.75 14.53 -3.34
CA ALA A 75 11.50 14.76 -2.63
C ALA A 75 11.37 13.98 -1.31
N HIS A 76 11.90 12.76 -1.27
CA HIS A 76 11.87 11.93 -0.06
C HIS A 76 12.77 12.49 1.06
N GLN A 77 13.88 13.15 0.73
CA GLN A 77 14.73 13.84 1.71
C GLN A 77 14.06 15.10 2.21
N VAL A 78 13.38 15.83 1.32
CA VAL A 78 12.64 17.05 1.70
C VAL A 78 11.59 16.75 2.75
N VAL A 79 10.84 15.65 2.60
CA VAL A 79 9.82 15.24 3.58
C VAL A 79 10.41 14.66 4.87
N ARG A 80 11.47 13.84 4.76
CA ARG A 80 11.99 13.07 5.91
C ARG A 80 13.06 13.78 6.73
N VAL A 81 13.77 14.72 6.13
CA VAL A 81 14.95 15.39 6.72
C VAL A 81 14.70 16.89 6.79
N CYS A 82 14.50 17.56 5.65
CA CYS A 82 14.39 19.02 5.61
C CYS A 82 13.19 19.54 6.42
N ARG A 83 12.06 18.82 6.37
CA ARG A 83 10.87 19.12 7.17
C ARG A 83 11.11 19.14 8.69
N LEU A 84 12.18 18.51 9.18
CA LEU A 84 12.50 18.41 10.61
C LEU A 84 13.51 19.47 11.08
N VAL A 85 14.02 20.33 10.17
CA VAL A 85 15.07 21.30 10.46
C VAL A 85 14.55 22.42 11.38
N CYS A 86 13.47 23.10 10.98
CA CYS A 86 12.82 24.14 11.76
C CYS A 86 11.33 24.27 11.38
N HIS A 87 10.60 25.10 12.12
CA HIS A 87 9.18 25.35 11.89
C HIS A 87 8.88 25.92 10.49
N GLU A 88 9.68 26.89 10.03
CA GLU A 88 9.46 27.55 8.73
C GLU A 88 9.64 26.58 7.56
N TRP A 89 10.66 25.71 7.64
CA TRP A 89 10.89 24.68 6.63
C TRP A 89 9.77 23.65 6.64
N LYS A 90 9.26 23.30 7.82
CA LYS A 90 8.10 22.42 7.94
C LYS A 90 6.87 23.00 7.25
N GLU A 91 6.54 24.25 7.52
CA GLU A 91 5.39 24.95 6.90
C GLU A 91 5.55 25.02 5.38
N LEU A 92 6.74 25.36 4.90
CA LEU A 92 7.04 25.40 3.47
C LEU A 92 6.89 24.01 2.81
N VAL A 93 7.45 22.97 3.42
CA VAL A 93 7.38 21.59 2.89
C VAL A 93 5.97 21.01 2.99
N ASP A 94 5.17 21.39 3.98
CA ASP A 94 3.77 20.95 4.10
C ASP A 94 2.82 21.78 3.20
N SER A 95 3.28 22.91 2.65
CA SER A 95 2.48 23.76 1.78
C SER A 95 2.14 23.11 0.43
N ALA A 96 0.91 23.28 -0.03
CA ALA A 96 0.50 22.83 -1.36
C ALA A 96 1.27 23.54 -2.49
N ALA A 97 1.65 24.81 -2.29
CA ALA A 97 2.37 25.61 -3.27
C ALA A 97 3.72 24.99 -3.66
N HIS A 98 4.50 24.55 -2.68
CA HIS A 98 5.79 23.89 -2.90
C HIS A 98 5.66 22.68 -3.84
N TRP A 99 4.69 21.81 -3.57
CA TRP A 99 4.47 20.60 -4.36
C TRP A 99 3.86 20.88 -5.74
N ARG A 100 3.05 21.93 -5.90
CA ARG A 100 2.59 22.40 -7.22
C ARG A 100 3.75 22.85 -8.09
N VAL A 101 4.66 23.66 -7.53
CA VAL A 101 5.85 24.14 -8.25
C VAL A 101 6.73 22.97 -8.64
N ARG A 102 6.98 22.04 -7.72
CA ARG A 102 7.72 20.81 -8.01
C ARG A 102 7.09 19.99 -9.13
N CYS A 103 5.77 19.74 -9.06
CA CYS A 103 5.04 19.03 -10.11
C CYS A 103 5.23 19.71 -11.47
N ARG A 104 5.08 21.04 -11.53
CA ARG A 104 5.24 21.83 -12.76
C ARG A 104 6.64 21.68 -13.36
N ARG A 105 7.70 21.81 -12.56
CA ARG A 105 9.11 21.64 -13.01
C ARG A 105 9.38 20.28 -13.62
N GLU A 106 8.72 19.27 -13.09
CA GLU A 106 8.91 17.88 -13.51
C GLU A 106 7.87 17.42 -14.54
N GLY A 107 7.07 18.32 -15.11
CA GLY A 107 6.06 18.02 -16.12
C GLY A 107 4.88 17.18 -15.61
N ILE A 108 4.68 17.10 -14.29
CA ILE A 108 3.59 16.35 -13.66
C ILE A 108 2.36 17.26 -13.60
N GLN A 109 1.30 16.85 -14.29
CA GLN A 109 0.02 17.57 -14.31
C GLN A 109 -1.13 16.64 -13.91
N PRO A 110 -2.16 17.14 -13.22
CA PRO A 110 -3.41 16.41 -13.04
C PRO A 110 -4.03 16.05 -14.40
N ARG A 111 -4.72 14.90 -14.46
CA ARG A 111 -5.43 14.49 -15.69
C ARG A 111 -6.58 15.42 -16.05
N ASP A 112 -7.20 16.01 -15.05
CA ASP A 112 -8.30 16.96 -15.17
C ASP A 112 -7.90 18.26 -14.47
N ALA A 113 -7.66 19.31 -15.25
CA ALA A 113 -7.26 20.61 -14.71
C ALA A 113 -8.38 21.28 -13.90
N SER A 114 -9.64 20.90 -14.13
CA SER A 114 -10.79 21.43 -13.38
C SER A 114 -10.92 20.85 -11.98
N ARG A 115 -10.21 19.74 -11.69
CA ARG A 115 -10.24 19.02 -10.42
C ARG A 115 -8.83 18.88 -9.85
N PRO A 116 -8.29 19.95 -9.24
CA PRO A 116 -6.96 19.89 -8.64
C PRO A 116 -6.93 18.84 -7.52
N PRO A 117 -5.76 18.18 -7.30
CA PRO A 117 -5.60 17.27 -6.18
C PRO A 117 -5.78 17.97 -4.83
N ASP A 118 -6.44 17.28 -3.90
CA ASP A 118 -6.62 17.76 -2.52
C ASP A 118 -5.27 17.87 -1.77
N ASP A 119 -4.41 16.85 -1.92
CA ASP A 119 -3.04 16.84 -1.39
C ASP A 119 -2.03 16.74 -2.54
N TRP A 120 -1.36 17.85 -2.82
CA TRP A 120 -0.34 17.96 -3.88
C TRP A 120 0.93 17.17 -3.59
N ARG A 121 1.33 17.04 -2.33
CA ARG A 121 2.47 16.21 -1.94
C ARG A 121 2.19 14.76 -2.25
N LEU A 122 1.01 14.32 -1.83
CA LEU A 122 0.57 12.95 -2.07
C LEU A 122 0.44 12.65 -3.56
N PHE A 123 -0.20 13.56 -4.30
CA PHE A 123 -0.33 13.48 -5.74
C PHE A 123 1.03 13.32 -6.44
N TYR A 124 2.03 14.11 -6.02
CA TYR A 124 3.39 14.00 -6.54
C TYR A 124 3.97 12.58 -6.33
N PHE A 125 3.98 12.07 -5.10
CA PHE A 125 4.56 10.77 -4.79
C PHE A 125 3.81 9.61 -5.45
N LEU A 126 2.48 9.67 -5.49
CA LEU A 126 1.66 8.68 -6.17
C LEU A 126 1.94 8.66 -7.67
N THR A 127 2.01 9.84 -8.29
CA THR A 127 2.23 9.94 -9.73
C THR A 127 3.63 9.46 -10.12
N LYS A 128 4.66 9.82 -9.34
CA LYS A 128 6.02 9.34 -9.57
C LYS A 128 6.18 7.82 -9.47
N LYS A 129 5.39 7.16 -8.61
CA LYS A 129 5.43 5.71 -8.45
C LYS A 129 4.51 4.97 -9.42
N ARG A 130 3.55 5.66 -10.05
CA ARG A 130 2.50 5.08 -10.87
C ARG A 130 3.06 4.41 -12.11
N ARG A 131 2.88 3.09 -12.20
CA ARG A 131 3.23 2.25 -13.35
C ARG A 131 2.43 0.94 -13.30
N ASN A 132 2.45 0.16 -14.38
CA ASN A 132 1.93 -1.20 -14.34
C ASN A 132 2.84 -2.07 -13.47
N LEU A 133 2.25 -2.79 -12.51
CA LEU A 133 2.98 -3.67 -11.59
C LEU A 133 3.03 -5.12 -12.08
N LEU A 134 2.17 -5.50 -13.03
CA LEU A 134 2.21 -6.81 -13.68
C LEU A 134 3.44 -6.89 -14.59
N LYS A 135 4.13 -8.02 -14.57
CA LYS A 135 5.23 -8.31 -15.49
C LYS A 135 4.66 -8.97 -16.74
N ASN A 136 5.26 -8.66 -17.90
CA ASN A 136 4.88 -9.23 -19.19
C ASN A 136 3.35 -9.23 -19.44
N PRO A 137 2.66 -8.07 -19.38
CA PRO A 137 1.22 -8.01 -19.63
C PRO A 137 0.87 -8.26 -21.10
N ARG A 138 1.77 -7.90 -22.04
CA ARG A 138 1.53 -7.96 -23.50
C ARG A 138 2.00 -9.25 -24.18
N ALA A 139 2.33 -10.29 -23.41
CA ALA A 139 2.82 -11.57 -23.91
C ALA A 139 4.10 -11.52 -24.78
N GLU A 140 4.91 -10.46 -24.65
CA GLU A 140 6.15 -10.30 -25.42
C GLU A 140 7.17 -11.39 -25.08
N ASP A 141 7.26 -11.75 -23.80
CA ASP A 141 8.15 -12.78 -23.28
C ASP A 141 7.42 -14.12 -23.10
N LYS A 142 6.50 -14.46 -23.99
CA LYS A 142 5.61 -15.64 -23.88
C LYS A 142 4.90 -15.60 -22.51
N LEU A 143 4.98 -16.67 -21.71
CA LEU A 143 4.37 -16.77 -20.37
C LEU A 143 5.31 -16.38 -19.22
N GLN A 144 6.50 -15.81 -19.50
CA GLN A 144 7.43 -15.43 -18.45
C GLN A 144 6.80 -14.44 -17.46
N GLY A 145 7.12 -14.61 -16.18
CA GLY A 145 6.55 -13.83 -15.08
C GLY A 145 5.17 -14.28 -14.61
N TRP A 146 4.47 -15.14 -15.36
CA TRP A 146 3.16 -15.68 -14.98
C TRP A 146 3.30 -17.07 -14.33
N LYS A 147 2.63 -17.27 -13.19
CA LYS A 147 2.43 -18.60 -12.62
C LYS A 147 1.18 -19.21 -13.27
N ILE A 148 1.35 -20.35 -13.94
CA ILE A 148 0.22 -21.09 -14.47
C ILE A 148 -0.49 -21.81 -13.32
N VAL A 149 -1.79 -21.57 -13.18
CA VAL A 149 -2.66 -22.18 -12.17
C VAL A 149 -3.37 -23.37 -12.80
N GLU A 150 -3.95 -23.18 -13.97
CA GLU A 150 -4.58 -24.22 -14.79
C GLU A 150 -4.10 -24.12 -16.23
N ASN A 151 -3.87 -25.26 -16.86
CA ASN A 151 -3.29 -25.34 -18.21
C ASN A 151 -3.93 -26.44 -19.05
N GLY A 152 -5.26 -26.43 -19.09
CA GLY A 152 -6.02 -27.47 -19.75
C GLY A 152 -5.82 -27.52 -21.27
N GLY A 153 -6.14 -28.67 -21.86
CA GLY A 153 -6.16 -28.87 -23.32
C GLY A 153 -4.80 -28.65 -23.93
N ASP A 154 -4.75 -27.86 -25.00
CA ASP A 154 -3.53 -27.50 -25.71
C ASP A 154 -2.75 -26.36 -25.03
N ARG A 155 -3.08 -26.04 -23.78
CA ARG A 155 -2.35 -25.11 -22.90
C ARG A 155 -2.41 -23.64 -23.36
N TRP A 156 -1.95 -22.76 -22.48
CA TRP A 156 -1.72 -21.34 -22.79
C TRP A 156 -0.71 -21.16 -23.92
N VAL A 157 -1.04 -20.29 -24.86
CA VAL A 157 -0.15 -19.88 -25.95
C VAL A 157 -0.09 -18.35 -26.00
N ALA A 158 1.09 -17.81 -26.26
CA ALA A 158 1.25 -16.41 -26.65
C ALA A 158 1.31 -16.35 -28.18
N GLU A 159 0.43 -15.58 -28.81
CA GLU A 159 0.39 -15.43 -30.27
C GLU A 159 0.14 -13.97 -30.68
N GLU A 160 0.39 -13.69 -31.96
CA GLU A 160 0.09 -12.39 -32.56
C GLU A 160 -1.41 -12.09 -32.55
N ASN A 161 -1.71 -10.82 -32.35
CA ASN A 161 -3.07 -10.38 -32.21
C ASN A 161 -3.77 -10.31 -33.57
N ARG A 162 -4.70 -11.24 -33.80
CA ARG A 162 -5.52 -11.28 -35.02
C ARG A 162 -6.67 -10.27 -35.06
N LYS A 163 -6.99 -9.63 -33.94
CA LYS A 163 -8.03 -8.58 -33.86
C LYS A 163 -7.34 -7.26 -33.52
N PRO A 164 -7.64 -6.15 -34.22
CA PRO A 164 -7.00 -4.86 -33.93
C PRO A 164 -7.23 -4.49 -32.46
N PHE A 165 -6.15 -4.21 -31.73
CA PHE A 165 -6.22 -3.70 -30.37
C PHE A 165 -6.30 -2.17 -30.40
N PRO A 166 -7.02 -1.52 -29.47
CA PRO A 166 -7.11 -0.05 -29.44
C PRO A 166 -5.76 0.67 -29.31
N ASP A 167 -4.76 0.03 -28.71
CA ASP A 167 -3.36 0.48 -28.66
C ASP A 167 -2.53 -0.35 -29.66
N GLU A 168 -2.12 0.26 -30.78
CA GLU A 168 -1.36 -0.40 -31.85
C GLU A 168 -0.01 -0.97 -31.37
N THR A 169 0.50 -0.52 -30.22
CA THR A 169 1.73 -1.06 -29.62
C THR A 169 1.54 -2.45 -28.98
N VAL A 170 0.30 -2.96 -28.90
CA VAL A 170 -0.03 -4.28 -28.37
C VAL A 170 -0.22 -5.26 -29.54
N THR A 171 0.86 -5.96 -29.89
CA THR A 171 0.90 -6.85 -31.07
C THR A 171 0.65 -8.32 -30.73
N LYS A 172 0.75 -8.72 -29.47
CA LYS A 172 0.58 -10.11 -29.00
C LYS A 172 -0.46 -10.18 -27.89
N CYS A 173 -1.00 -11.39 -27.70
CA CYS A 173 -1.94 -11.69 -26.63
C CYS A 173 -1.75 -13.12 -26.13
N PHE A 174 -2.32 -13.40 -24.95
CA PHE A 174 -2.40 -14.75 -24.42
C PHE A 174 -3.71 -15.40 -24.83
N VAL A 175 -3.63 -16.69 -25.11
CA VAL A 175 -4.72 -17.42 -25.72
C VAL A 175 -4.93 -18.74 -24.96
N THR A 176 -6.17 -18.96 -24.50
CA THR A 176 -6.58 -20.11 -23.66
C THR A 176 -6.74 -21.39 -24.47
N SER A 177 -7.44 -22.41 -23.96
CA SER A 177 -7.75 -23.65 -24.69
C SER A 177 -9.20 -24.10 -24.43
N TYR A 178 -9.57 -25.28 -24.96
CA TYR A 178 -10.88 -25.92 -24.78
C TYR A 178 -11.10 -26.50 -23.38
N TRP A 179 -10.04 -26.55 -22.56
CA TRP A 179 -10.12 -26.76 -21.13
C TRP A 179 -9.61 -25.54 -20.37
N LEU A 180 -9.96 -25.47 -19.08
CA LEU A 180 -9.72 -24.30 -18.27
C LEU A 180 -8.24 -23.91 -18.27
N CYS A 181 -7.97 -22.66 -18.59
CA CYS A 181 -6.64 -22.08 -18.59
C CYS A 181 -6.66 -20.87 -17.66
N LEU A 182 -5.87 -20.90 -16.59
CA LEU A 182 -5.75 -19.83 -15.61
C LEU A 182 -4.28 -19.52 -15.37
N LYS A 183 -3.95 -18.23 -15.34
CA LYS A 183 -2.61 -17.76 -14.97
C LYS A 183 -2.72 -16.65 -13.94
N GLN A 184 -1.67 -16.52 -13.13
CA GLN A 184 -1.65 -15.65 -11.97
C GLN A 184 -0.31 -14.92 -11.80
N GLN A 185 -0.35 -13.71 -11.27
CA GLN A 185 0.80 -13.01 -10.72
C GLN A 185 0.52 -12.56 -9.28
N LEU A 186 1.52 -12.77 -8.41
CA LEU A 186 1.52 -12.27 -7.03
C LEU A 186 2.47 -11.09 -6.94
N ILE A 187 1.92 -9.90 -6.80
CA ILE A 187 2.66 -8.63 -6.70
C ILE A 187 2.99 -8.37 -5.23
N ASN A 188 4.26 -8.13 -4.92
CA ASN A 188 4.69 -7.67 -3.59
C ASN A 188 4.81 -6.15 -3.59
N LEU A 189 3.90 -5.47 -2.91
CA LEU A 189 3.80 -4.01 -2.92
C LEU A 189 5.05 -3.32 -2.34
N LYS A 190 5.62 -3.89 -1.27
CA LYS A 190 6.84 -3.37 -0.65
C LYS A 190 8.03 -3.41 -1.60
N LYS A 191 8.20 -4.51 -2.33
CA LYS A 191 9.24 -4.63 -3.37
C LYS A 191 9.03 -3.67 -4.53
N GLU A 192 7.77 -3.34 -4.84
CA GLU A 192 7.42 -2.35 -5.86
C GLU A 192 7.48 -0.89 -5.34
N GLY A 193 7.95 -0.66 -4.10
CA GLY A 193 8.20 0.67 -3.54
C GLY A 193 7.02 1.27 -2.76
N TYR A 194 5.99 0.48 -2.45
CA TYR A 194 4.85 0.86 -1.63
C TYR A 194 5.03 0.30 -0.22
N SER A 195 5.50 1.14 0.71
CA SER A 195 5.79 0.70 2.08
C SER A 195 4.53 0.33 2.85
N ASP A 196 4.69 -0.49 3.88
CA ASP A 196 3.62 -0.97 4.74
C ASP A 196 2.81 0.20 5.35
N ALA A 197 3.50 1.19 5.93
CA ALA A 197 2.85 2.40 6.48
C ALA A 197 2.12 3.23 5.42
N PHE A 198 2.65 3.29 4.20
CA PHE A 198 1.99 4.00 3.10
C PHE A 198 0.69 3.30 2.70
N MET A 199 0.70 1.97 2.58
CA MET A 199 -0.49 1.20 2.27
C MET A 199 -1.54 1.25 3.39
N ASP A 200 -1.11 1.29 4.66
CA ASP A 200 -2.03 1.29 5.80
C ASP A 200 -2.70 2.64 6.04
N GLN A 201 -1.92 3.72 5.99
CA GLN A 201 -2.38 5.07 6.33
C GLN A 201 -3.10 5.74 5.17
N LEU A 202 -2.55 5.60 3.96
CA LEU A 202 -3.10 6.28 2.80
C LEU A 202 -4.15 5.45 2.05
N GLN A 203 -3.94 4.14 1.96
CA GLN A 203 -4.78 3.23 1.17
C GLN A 203 -5.03 3.77 -0.25
N PRO A 204 -3.97 4.04 -1.04
CA PRO A 204 -4.12 4.61 -2.37
C PRO A 204 -4.99 3.71 -3.26
N HIS A 205 -5.77 4.31 -4.14
CA HIS A 205 -6.62 3.57 -5.07
C HIS A 205 -5.79 2.57 -5.89
N ILE A 206 -6.20 1.30 -5.87
CA ILE A 206 -5.58 0.25 -6.68
C ILE A 206 -6.49 0.02 -7.89
N LYS A 207 -6.08 0.56 -9.05
CA LYS A 207 -6.78 0.37 -10.31
C LYS A 207 -6.30 -0.91 -10.99
N ILE A 208 -7.26 -1.76 -11.35
CA ILE A 208 -7.08 -2.96 -12.14
C ILE A 208 -7.69 -2.72 -13.51
N THR A 209 -6.99 -3.15 -14.56
CA THR A 209 -7.48 -3.19 -15.93
C THR A 209 -7.02 -4.48 -16.58
N ASP A 210 -7.90 -5.14 -17.32
CA ASP A 210 -7.58 -6.30 -18.14
C ASP A 210 -8.38 -6.22 -19.44
N TRP A 211 -7.81 -6.71 -20.53
CA TRP A 211 -8.50 -6.78 -21.81
C TRP A 211 -8.73 -8.22 -22.23
N TYR A 212 -9.91 -8.48 -22.78
CA TYR A 212 -10.27 -9.80 -23.26
C TYR A 212 -11.06 -9.72 -24.57
N ALA A 213 -10.97 -10.76 -25.38
CA ALA A 213 -11.73 -10.84 -26.63
C ALA A 213 -12.08 -12.30 -26.96
N PRO A 214 -13.32 -12.57 -27.39
CA PRO A 214 -13.66 -13.86 -27.97
C PRO A 214 -13.10 -14.00 -29.38
N ARG A 215 -13.14 -15.22 -29.90
CA ARG A 215 -12.90 -15.51 -31.32
C ARG A 215 -14.26 -15.67 -32.01
N PHE A 216 -14.36 -15.28 -33.27
CA PHE A 216 -15.68 -15.21 -33.93
C PHE A 216 -16.34 -16.59 -34.11
N ASP A 217 -15.56 -17.63 -34.42
CA ASP A 217 -16.05 -18.98 -34.76
C ASP A 217 -16.21 -19.90 -33.54
N CYS A 218 -16.04 -19.40 -32.31
CA CYS A 218 -16.03 -20.22 -31.10
C CYS A 218 -16.66 -19.51 -29.90
N GLY A 219 -17.56 -20.20 -29.20
CA GLY A 219 -18.03 -19.75 -27.90
C GLY A 219 -16.96 -19.92 -26.83
N CYS A 220 -16.91 -19.02 -25.86
CA CYS A 220 -15.95 -19.08 -24.77
C CYS A 220 -16.45 -18.35 -23.53
N HIS A 221 -15.76 -18.52 -22.41
CA HIS A 221 -15.92 -17.62 -21.27
C HIS A 221 -14.59 -17.08 -20.78
N TYR A 222 -14.66 -15.85 -20.27
CA TYR A 222 -13.58 -15.15 -19.60
C TYR A 222 -13.87 -15.07 -18.10
N GLU A 223 -12.84 -15.24 -17.28
CA GLU A 223 -12.91 -15.05 -15.84
C GLU A 223 -11.69 -14.31 -15.29
N ILE A 224 -11.93 -13.50 -14.26
CA ILE A 224 -10.91 -12.72 -13.55
C ILE A 224 -11.19 -12.74 -12.05
N GLY A 225 -10.13 -12.84 -11.26
CA GLY A 225 -10.16 -12.73 -9.81
C GLY A 225 -8.94 -11.95 -9.33
N VAL A 226 -9.18 -10.85 -8.62
CA VAL A 226 -8.13 -10.03 -8.01
C VAL A 226 -8.34 -9.92 -6.52
N GLU A 227 -7.31 -10.26 -5.75
CA GLU A 227 -7.37 -10.25 -4.29
C GLU A 227 -6.29 -9.34 -3.72
N LEU A 228 -6.69 -8.48 -2.78
CA LEU A 228 -5.79 -7.74 -1.92
C LEU A 228 -5.50 -8.61 -0.70
N LEU A 229 -4.22 -8.91 -0.46
CA LEU A 229 -3.82 -9.87 0.54
C LEU A 229 -2.98 -9.25 1.66
N ASP A 230 -3.12 -9.79 2.87
CA ASP A 230 -2.33 -9.43 4.03
C ASP A 230 -0.89 -9.99 3.99
N GLN A 231 -0.10 -9.73 5.05
CA GLN A 231 1.25 -10.27 5.23
C GLN A 231 1.33 -11.81 5.13
N ARG A 232 0.26 -12.50 5.57
CA ARG A 232 0.13 -13.97 5.56
C ARG A 232 -0.46 -14.48 4.24
N LYS A 233 -0.65 -13.62 3.24
CA LYS A 233 -1.30 -13.89 1.95
C LYS A 233 -2.77 -14.31 2.09
N LYS A 234 -3.45 -13.89 3.16
CA LYS A 234 -4.89 -14.07 3.33
C LYS A 234 -5.66 -12.93 2.66
N PRO A 235 -6.80 -13.19 2.01
CA PRO A 235 -7.60 -12.15 1.38
C PRO A 235 -8.19 -11.18 2.41
N ILE A 236 -8.02 -9.88 2.13
CA ILE A 236 -8.68 -8.76 2.82
C ILE A 236 -9.87 -8.28 1.97
N CYS A 237 -9.65 -8.14 0.66
CA CYS A 237 -10.68 -7.78 -0.31
C CYS A 237 -10.52 -8.62 -1.56
N THR A 238 -11.65 -8.99 -2.17
CA THR A 238 -11.70 -9.78 -3.39
C THR A 238 -12.60 -9.11 -4.41
N PHE A 239 -12.10 -8.93 -5.62
CA PHE A 239 -12.89 -8.60 -6.80
C PHE A 239 -12.95 -9.84 -7.68
N GLN A 240 -14.14 -10.40 -7.82
CA GLN A 240 -14.40 -11.55 -8.68
C GLN A 240 -15.80 -11.38 -9.28
N PRO A 241 -15.92 -10.72 -10.44
CA PRO A 241 -17.20 -10.57 -11.13
C PRO A 241 -17.68 -11.91 -11.67
N GLU A 242 -18.93 -11.96 -12.12
CA GLU A 242 -19.45 -13.11 -12.86
C GLU A 242 -18.63 -13.34 -14.13
N LYS A 243 -18.57 -14.61 -14.55
CA LYS A 243 -17.90 -15.02 -15.78
C LYS A 243 -18.60 -14.38 -16.97
N VAL A 244 -17.82 -13.87 -17.91
CA VAL A 244 -18.36 -13.29 -19.15
C VAL A 244 -18.40 -14.38 -20.19
N PHE A 245 -19.58 -14.65 -20.74
CA PHE A 245 -19.79 -15.68 -21.76
C PHE A 245 -19.97 -15.03 -23.13
N PHE A 246 -19.43 -15.70 -24.15
CA PHE A 246 -19.59 -15.34 -25.54
C PHE A 246 -20.11 -16.53 -26.33
N GLU A 247 -21.09 -16.27 -27.18
CA GLU A 247 -21.65 -17.26 -28.09
C GLU A 247 -20.75 -17.44 -29.33
N GLN A 248 -20.98 -18.54 -30.04
CA GLN A 248 -20.36 -18.75 -31.34
C GLN A 248 -20.94 -17.75 -32.37
N TRP A 249 -20.16 -17.40 -33.37
CA TRP A 249 -20.53 -16.43 -34.42
C TRP A 249 -20.72 -15.01 -33.89
N ASN A 250 -19.89 -14.63 -32.90
CA ASN A 250 -19.81 -13.27 -32.38
C ASN A 250 -18.87 -12.39 -33.23
N ASP A 251 -19.13 -11.09 -33.27
CA ASP A 251 -18.28 -10.07 -33.88
C ASP A 251 -17.61 -9.15 -32.83
N GLU A 252 -17.72 -9.53 -31.55
CA GLU A 252 -17.27 -8.71 -30.42
C GLU A 252 -15.78 -8.36 -30.48
N LEU A 253 -15.49 -7.08 -30.23
CA LEU A 253 -14.12 -6.57 -30.23
C LEU A 253 -13.45 -6.81 -28.88
N TRP A 254 -12.28 -6.18 -28.68
CA TRP A 254 -11.62 -6.18 -27.39
C TRP A 254 -12.48 -5.45 -26.34
N CYS A 255 -12.85 -6.17 -25.28
CA CYS A 255 -13.57 -5.62 -24.14
C CYS A 255 -12.57 -5.28 -23.02
N GLN A 256 -12.79 -4.13 -22.36
CA GLN A 256 -11.98 -3.73 -21.21
C GLN A 256 -12.74 -4.00 -19.91
N MET A 257 -12.14 -4.79 -19.03
CA MET A 257 -12.57 -4.93 -17.64
C MET A 257 -11.79 -3.92 -16.77
N THR A 258 -12.48 -3.13 -15.95
CA THR A 258 -11.85 -2.19 -15.02
C THR A 258 -12.47 -2.28 -13.63
N HIS A 259 -11.62 -2.32 -12.61
CA HIS A 259 -12.03 -2.21 -11.21
C HIS A 259 -11.09 -1.28 -10.44
N VAL A 260 -11.60 -0.60 -9.40
CA VAL A 260 -10.79 0.24 -8.52
C VAL A 260 -11.11 -0.10 -7.08
N PHE A 261 -10.16 -0.71 -6.38
CA PHE A 261 -10.26 -0.85 -4.94
C PHE A 261 -10.03 0.50 -4.27
N LYS A 262 -10.95 0.88 -3.39
CA LYS A 262 -10.89 2.08 -2.54
C LYS A 262 -11.22 1.67 -1.12
N ASN A 263 -10.69 2.39 -0.14
CA ASN A 263 -11.04 2.21 1.27
C ASN A 263 -10.99 0.74 1.73
N TYR A 264 -9.98 -0.01 1.27
CA TYR A 264 -9.85 -1.45 1.49
C TYR A 264 -9.33 -1.82 2.89
N GLY A 265 -9.12 -0.83 3.75
CA GLY A 265 -8.58 -1.01 5.09
C GLY A 265 -7.05 -1.21 5.11
N PRO A 266 -6.45 -1.14 6.30
CA PRO A 266 -5.01 -1.39 6.46
C PRO A 266 -4.67 -2.87 6.29
N GLY A 267 -3.38 -3.16 6.11
CA GLY A 267 -2.83 -4.51 6.12
C GLY A 267 -2.53 -5.10 4.75
N VAL A 268 -2.91 -4.45 3.65
CA VAL A 268 -2.61 -4.94 2.29
C VAL A 268 -1.11 -4.92 2.02
N ARG A 269 -0.54 -6.08 1.65
CA ARG A 269 0.88 -6.28 1.33
C ARG A 269 1.12 -6.88 -0.04
N PHE A 270 0.15 -7.65 -0.53
CA PHE A 270 0.23 -8.28 -1.85
C PHE A 270 -1.04 -8.06 -2.65
N ILE A 271 -0.90 -8.12 -3.97
CA ILE A 271 -2.03 -8.22 -4.90
C ILE A 271 -1.88 -9.53 -5.64
N ARG A 272 -2.91 -10.36 -5.65
CA ARG A 272 -2.98 -11.59 -6.43
C ARG A 272 -3.92 -11.36 -7.59
N PHE A 273 -3.37 -11.30 -8.80
CA PHE A 273 -4.12 -11.11 -10.03
C PHE A 273 -4.20 -12.44 -10.77
N THR A 274 -5.41 -12.93 -11.00
CA THR A 274 -5.68 -14.19 -11.70
C THR A 274 -6.67 -13.94 -12.81
N HIS A 275 -6.41 -14.44 -14.00
CA HIS A 275 -7.38 -14.39 -15.09
C HIS A 275 -7.21 -15.57 -16.02
N GLY A 276 -8.20 -15.76 -16.88
CA GLY A 276 -8.18 -16.80 -17.87
C GLY A 276 -9.55 -17.05 -18.45
N GLY A 277 -9.78 -18.30 -18.81
CA GLY A 277 -11.00 -18.69 -19.48
C GLY A 277 -10.95 -20.09 -20.04
N LYS A 278 -12.02 -20.43 -20.72
CA LYS A 278 -12.20 -21.72 -21.38
C LYS A 278 -13.08 -21.53 -22.61
N ASP A 279 -12.76 -22.22 -23.68
CA ASP A 279 -13.68 -22.34 -24.81
C ASP A 279 -14.84 -23.31 -24.47
N THR A 280 -16.01 -23.09 -25.03
CA THR A 280 -17.20 -23.94 -24.78
C THR A 280 -17.32 -25.11 -25.78
N GLN A 281 -16.43 -25.19 -26.78
CA GLN A 281 -16.44 -26.20 -27.84
C GLN A 281 -15.30 -27.22 -27.63
N PHE A 282 -15.61 -28.52 -27.58
CA PHE A 282 -14.67 -29.62 -27.29
C PHE A 282 -13.92 -30.16 -28.53
N TRP A 283 -13.51 -29.29 -29.47
CA TRP A 283 -12.83 -29.72 -30.69
C TRP A 283 -11.31 -29.64 -30.53
N ALA A 284 -10.63 -30.80 -30.64
CA ALA A 284 -9.17 -30.87 -30.69
C ALA A 284 -8.65 -30.42 -32.06
N GLY A 285 -7.53 -29.70 -32.07
CA GLY A 285 -6.68 -29.57 -33.26
C GLY A 285 -6.74 -28.25 -34.03
N TRP A 286 -7.89 -27.59 -34.23
CA TRP A 286 -7.98 -26.41 -35.12
C TRP A 286 -8.80 -25.21 -34.63
N SER A 287 -9.37 -25.23 -33.42
CA SER A 287 -10.13 -24.12 -32.85
C SER A 287 -9.24 -23.25 -31.96
N ARG A 288 -8.95 -22.01 -32.38
CA ARG A 288 -8.33 -20.96 -31.56
C ARG A 288 -9.45 -20.07 -30.99
N ARG A 289 -9.35 -19.32 -29.89
CA ARG A 289 -9.33 -19.61 -28.44
C ARG A 289 -9.61 -18.26 -27.75
N ALA A 290 -10.15 -18.18 -26.53
CA ALA A 290 -10.35 -16.89 -25.85
C ALA A 290 -9.02 -16.13 -25.63
N LYS A 291 -9.03 -14.81 -25.80
CA LYS A 291 -7.84 -13.95 -25.74
C LYS A 291 -7.85 -13.07 -24.49
N VAL A 292 -6.69 -12.90 -23.86
CA VAL A 292 -6.47 -11.93 -22.79
C VAL A 292 -5.13 -11.18 -22.98
N THR A 293 -5.08 -9.89 -22.63
CA THR A 293 -3.87 -9.06 -22.65
C THR A 293 -3.89 -7.89 -21.66
#